data_AF-A0A1Q9UMU1-F1
#
_entry.id   AF-A0A1Q9UMU1-F1
#
_cell.length_a   1.000
_cell.length_b   1.000
_cell.length_c   1.000
_cell.angle_alpha   90.00
_cell.angle_beta   90.00
_cell.angle_gamma   90.00
#
_symmetry.space_group_name_H-M   'P 1'
#
loop_
_entity.id
_entity.type
_entity.pdbx_description
1 polymer ?
#
loop_
_entity_poly.entity_id
_entity_poly.type
_entity_poly.pdbx_seq_one_letter_code
_entity_poly.pdbx_strand_id
1 'polypeptide(L)'
;MRRAGDPAQVEAVLDTLNRLLDSGTQADVARLARLAVDRLTDDTADVDQGLLDRAIALYARACAAHPPDPVELADWVLTVSFDDPPVTVPLSGFARPLGDTGLEHIRSTVDAKLALSTPESATTGEQAIAQRLAEEVAELTGDVDRLIAAWTKLLPDVDISLKIVRALRAAGRHAEAIAHAARARGTDPSRIAELLAAGHDDDAWTLTKQLPAGSAHVAAEIYRKHVDELIERRDARNPAANYARAAVALRRLRTLHRDAGTRDEFTAHLADIVAAHGRKTRLMDEIRKARIALPKTSRRSTPEV
;
A
#
# COMPACT_ATOMS: atom_id res chain seq x y z
N MET A 1 -0.87 -52.85 5.92
CA MET A 1 0.52 -52.44 6.20
C MET A 1 1.20 -52.06 4.90
N ARG A 2 1.07 -50.80 4.45
CA ARG A 2 1.91 -50.26 3.37
C ARG A 2 3.28 -49.98 4.00
N ARG A 3 4.36 -50.53 3.44
CA ARG A 3 5.73 -50.21 3.87
C ARG A 3 5.97 -48.72 3.60
N ALA A 4 6.45 -48.01 4.62
CA ALA A 4 7.15 -46.75 4.44
C ALA A 4 8.17 -46.92 3.30
N GLY A 5 8.17 -45.98 2.35
CA GLY A 5 9.14 -46.00 1.25
C GLY A 5 10.52 -45.77 1.84
N ASP A 6 11.50 -46.60 1.49
CA ASP A 6 12.89 -46.36 1.88
C ASP A 6 13.33 -44.99 1.33
N PRO A 7 13.80 -44.04 2.16
CA PRO A 7 14.23 -42.71 1.70
C PRO A 7 15.28 -42.79 0.59
N ALA A 8 16.14 -43.81 0.62
CA ALA A 8 17.13 -44.05 -0.44
C ALA A 8 16.47 -44.38 -1.80
N GLN A 9 15.30 -45.04 -1.78
CA GLN A 9 14.54 -45.32 -3.00
C GLN A 9 13.93 -44.03 -3.57
N VAL A 10 13.41 -43.15 -2.71
CA VAL A 10 12.86 -41.85 -3.15
C VAL A 10 13.96 -40.99 -3.76
N GLU A 11 15.12 -40.91 -3.11
CA GLU A 11 16.27 -40.15 -3.61
C GLU A 11 16.74 -40.65 -4.99
N ALA A 12 16.86 -41.96 -5.18
CA ALA A 12 17.21 -42.55 -6.48
C ALA A 12 16.17 -42.24 -7.58
N VAL A 13 14.88 -42.16 -7.23
CA VAL A 13 13.83 -41.73 -8.15
C VAL A 13 13.97 -40.26 -8.51
N LEU A 14 14.23 -39.38 -7.53
CA LEU A 14 14.45 -37.95 -7.78
C LEU A 14 15.69 -37.70 -8.64
N ASP A 15 16.78 -38.45 -8.45
CA ASP A 15 17.98 -38.39 -9.32
C ASP A 15 17.66 -38.79 -10.76
N THR A 16 16.81 -39.80 -10.93
CA THR A 16 16.38 -40.26 -12.26
C THR A 16 15.45 -39.24 -12.91
N LEU A 17 14.50 -38.68 -12.16
CA LEU A 17 13.64 -37.60 -12.61
C LEU A 17 14.45 -36.38 -13.06
N ASN A 18 15.44 -35.97 -12.25
CA ASN A 18 16.30 -34.83 -12.60
C ASN A 18 17.04 -35.08 -13.92
N ARG A 19 17.66 -36.26 -14.10
CA ARG A 19 18.34 -36.61 -15.35
C ARG A 19 17.41 -36.64 -16.57
N LEU A 20 16.17 -37.11 -16.40
CA LEU A 20 15.18 -37.14 -17.48
C LEU A 20 14.69 -35.74 -17.86
N LEU A 21 14.51 -34.86 -16.88
CA LEU A 21 14.14 -33.46 -17.12
C LEU A 21 15.30 -32.70 -17.77
N ASP A 22 16.55 -32.94 -17.34
CA ASP A 22 17.75 -32.33 -17.91
C ASP A 22 17.99 -32.76 -19.36
N SER A 23 17.60 -33.99 -19.72
CA SER A 23 17.69 -34.48 -21.11
C SER A 23 16.54 -34.03 -22.01
N GLY A 24 15.55 -33.28 -21.48
CA GLY A 24 14.43 -32.76 -22.24
C GLY A 24 13.40 -33.83 -22.65
N THR A 25 13.17 -34.82 -21.78
CA THR A 25 12.20 -35.90 -22.03
C THR A 25 10.85 -35.38 -22.52
N GLN A 26 10.26 -36.05 -23.51
CA GLN A 26 8.89 -35.83 -23.97
C GLN A 26 7.86 -36.61 -23.14
N ALA A 27 8.32 -37.45 -22.21
CA ALA A 27 7.44 -38.21 -21.34
C ALA A 27 6.88 -37.31 -20.23
N ASP A 28 5.59 -37.45 -19.96
CA ASP A 28 4.94 -36.86 -18.78
C ASP A 28 5.47 -37.54 -17.51
N VAL A 29 6.44 -36.89 -16.88
CA VAL A 29 7.01 -37.30 -15.58
C VAL A 29 6.37 -36.57 -14.40
N ALA A 30 5.38 -35.70 -14.63
CA ALA A 30 4.75 -34.91 -13.57
C ALA A 30 4.04 -35.81 -12.56
N ARG A 31 3.39 -36.88 -13.04
CA ARG A 31 2.76 -37.88 -12.16
C ARG A 31 3.76 -38.61 -11.27
N LEU A 32 4.94 -38.95 -11.79
CA LEU A 32 5.98 -39.62 -11.00
C LEU A 32 6.58 -38.67 -9.96
N ALA A 33 6.80 -37.41 -10.33
CA ALA A 33 7.26 -36.38 -9.41
C ALA A 33 6.23 -36.08 -8.30
N ARG A 34 4.93 -35.99 -8.65
CA ARG A 34 3.84 -35.84 -7.67
C ARG A 34 3.80 -37.00 -6.69
N LEU A 35 3.88 -38.23 -7.19
CA LEU A 35 3.89 -39.42 -6.33
C LEU A 35 5.08 -39.44 -5.35
N ALA A 36 6.23 -38.88 -5.75
CA ALA A 36 7.37 -38.74 -4.85
C ALA A 36 7.10 -37.73 -3.72
N VAL A 37 6.43 -36.61 -4.03
CA VAL A 37 5.99 -35.65 -3.01
C VAL A 37 4.98 -36.29 -2.07
N ASP A 38 3.91 -36.89 -2.59
CA ASP A 38 2.85 -37.52 -1.80
C ASP A 38 3.43 -38.62 -0.87
N ARG A 39 4.43 -39.38 -1.34
CA ARG A 39 5.15 -40.39 -0.55
C ARG A 39 5.93 -39.81 0.63
N LEU A 40 6.56 -38.65 0.44
CA LEU A 40 7.34 -37.98 1.49
C LEU A 40 6.45 -37.31 2.52
N THR A 41 5.25 -36.88 2.13
CA THR A 41 4.29 -36.23 3.03
C THR A 41 3.45 -37.24 3.82
N ASP A 42 3.21 -38.44 3.26
CA ASP A 42 2.51 -39.54 3.95
C ASP A 42 3.32 -40.13 5.13
N ASP A 43 4.65 -39.98 5.14
CA ASP A 43 5.53 -40.52 6.18
C ASP A 43 5.77 -39.50 7.30
N THR A 44 4.84 -39.46 8.26
CA THR A 44 4.77 -38.43 9.30
C THR A 44 5.84 -38.53 10.39
N ALA A 45 6.71 -39.55 10.37
CA ALA A 45 7.61 -39.84 11.49
C ALA A 45 8.95 -39.08 11.45
N ASP A 46 9.45 -38.70 10.27
CA ASP A 46 10.70 -37.91 10.11
C ASP A 46 10.85 -37.46 8.65
N VAL A 47 10.16 -36.39 8.26
CA VAL A 47 10.25 -35.86 6.88
C VAL A 47 11.59 -35.16 6.69
N ASP A 48 12.44 -35.68 5.80
CA ASP A 48 13.60 -34.94 5.31
C ASP A 48 13.12 -33.74 4.48
N GLN A 49 13.11 -32.56 5.12
CA GLN A 49 12.66 -31.33 4.49
C GLN A 49 13.46 -30.97 3.24
N GLY A 50 14.77 -31.26 3.20
CA GLY A 50 15.61 -30.99 2.04
C GLY A 50 15.24 -31.89 0.85
N LEU A 51 14.91 -33.15 1.13
CA LEU A 51 14.42 -34.09 0.13
C LEU A 51 13.02 -33.71 -0.39
N LEU A 52 12.14 -33.24 0.50
CA LEU A 52 10.80 -32.75 0.14
C LEU A 52 10.88 -31.49 -0.72
N ASP A 53 11.69 -30.49 -0.33
CA ASP A 53 11.90 -29.27 -1.10
C ASP A 53 12.42 -29.59 -2.52
N ARG A 54 13.34 -30.55 -2.62
CA ARG A 54 13.87 -31.06 -3.90
C ARG A 54 12.78 -31.73 -4.74
N ALA A 55 11.94 -32.56 -4.12
CA ALA A 55 10.84 -33.24 -4.81
C ALA A 55 9.82 -32.23 -5.38
N ILE A 56 9.44 -31.22 -4.58
CA ILE A 56 8.53 -30.14 -4.99
C ILE A 56 9.13 -29.35 -6.15
N ALA A 57 10.41 -29.00 -6.11
CA ALA A 57 11.08 -28.29 -7.20
C ALA A 57 11.13 -29.10 -8.50
N LEU A 58 11.36 -30.41 -8.42
CA LEU A 58 11.31 -31.30 -9.59
C LEU A 58 9.89 -31.45 -10.14
N TYR A 59 8.88 -31.49 -9.27
CA TYR A 59 7.48 -31.50 -9.70
C TYR A 59 7.10 -30.20 -10.42
N ALA A 60 7.49 -29.03 -9.88
CA ALA A 60 7.29 -27.75 -10.54
C ALA A 60 7.91 -27.71 -11.94
N ARG A 61 9.14 -28.22 -12.09
CA ARG A 61 9.81 -28.34 -13.40
C ARG A 61 9.07 -29.28 -14.35
N ALA A 62 8.58 -30.41 -13.85
CA ALA A 62 7.81 -31.36 -14.65
C ALA A 62 6.49 -30.74 -15.13
N CYS A 63 5.77 -30.02 -14.27
CA CYS A 63 4.57 -29.25 -14.65
C CYS A 63 4.89 -28.14 -15.66
N ALA A 64 6.05 -27.48 -15.57
CA ALA A 64 6.43 -26.48 -16.55
C ALA A 64 6.71 -27.08 -17.95
N ALA A 65 7.20 -28.33 -18.00
CA ALA A 65 7.43 -29.05 -19.25
C ALA A 65 6.12 -29.62 -19.85
N HIS A 66 5.26 -30.16 -19.00
CA HIS A 66 3.95 -30.71 -19.37
C HIS A 66 2.88 -30.19 -18.40
N PRO A 67 2.27 -29.03 -18.69
CA PRO A 67 1.30 -28.40 -17.79
C PRO A 67 0.07 -29.29 -17.54
N PRO A 68 -0.24 -29.60 -16.27
CA PRO A 68 -1.53 -30.20 -15.93
C PRO A 68 -2.67 -29.17 -16.07
N ASP A 69 -3.90 -29.58 -15.77
CA ASP A 69 -4.99 -28.61 -15.62
C ASP A 69 -4.66 -27.59 -14.52
N PRO A 70 -4.78 -26.27 -14.79
CA PRO A 70 -4.45 -25.23 -13.83
C PRO A 70 -5.23 -25.29 -12.51
N VAL A 71 -6.50 -25.69 -12.55
CA VAL A 71 -7.37 -25.76 -11.36
C VAL A 71 -7.02 -27.00 -10.55
N GLU A 72 -6.81 -28.15 -11.20
CA GLU A 72 -6.35 -29.36 -10.51
C GLU A 72 -5.00 -29.16 -9.80
N LEU A 73 -4.08 -28.41 -10.42
CA LEU A 73 -2.80 -28.06 -9.80
C LEU A 73 -2.99 -27.13 -8.60
N ALA A 74 -3.84 -26.12 -8.74
CA ALA A 74 -4.18 -25.21 -7.66
C ALA A 74 -4.82 -25.94 -6.45
N ASP A 75 -5.75 -26.87 -6.71
CA ASP A 75 -6.38 -27.70 -5.68
C ASP A 75 -5.37 -28.58 -4.94
N TRP A 76 -4.42 -29.16 -5.68
CA TRP A 76 -3.33 -29.92 -5.07
C TRP A 76 -2.48 -29.03 -4.15
N VAL A 77 -2.05 -27.85 -4.61
CA VAL A 77 -1.26 -26.91 -3.79
C VAL A 77 -2.00 -26.54 -2.51
N LEU A 78 -3.30 -26.23 -2.61
CA LEU A 78 -4.12 -25.89 -1.46
C LEU A 78 -4.25 -27.06 -0.49
N THR A 79 -4.48 -28.28 -1.01
CA THR A 79 -4.62 -29.48 -0.18
C THR A 79 -3.36 -29.73 0.62
N VAL A 80 -2.19 -29.82 -0.02
CA VAL A 80 -0.93 -30.11 0.69
C VAL A 80 -0.50 -28.98 1.62
N SER A 81 -0.85 -27.73 1.31
CA SER A 81 -0.50 -26.58 2.14
C SER A 81 -1.32 -26.51 3.43
N PHE A 82 -2.56 -27.01 3.42
CA PHE A 82 -3.48 -27.00 4.56
C PHE A 82 -3.64 -28.38 5.23
N ASP A 83 -2.91 -29.41 4.78
CA ASP A 83 -2.93 -30.73 5.40
C ASP A 83 -2.20 -30.74 6.76
N ASP A 84 -2.31 -31.84 7.52
CA ASP A 84 -1.60 -32.03 8.79
C ASP A 84 -0.56 -33.17 8.67
N PRO A 85 0.76 -32.87 8.64
CA PRO A 85 1.39 -31.56 8.80
C PRO A 85 1.38 -30.71 7.51
N PRO A 86 1.38 -29.37 7.61
CA PRO A 86 1.30 -28.49 6.45
C PRO A 86 2.61 -28.45 5.67
N VAL A 87 2.52 -28.52 4.34
CA VAL A 87 3.68 -28.47 3.44
C VAL A 87 3.84 -27.09 2.82
N THR A 88 5.05 -26.55 2.88
CA THR A 88 5.36 -25.26 2.24
C THR A 88 5.62 -25.45 0.74
N VAL A 89 4.64 -25.13 -0.08
CA VAL A 89 4.80 -25.07 -1.55
C VAL A 89 5.04 -23.62 -1.99
N PRO A 90 6.16 -23.29 -2.67
CA PRO A 90 6.39 -21.97 -3.24
C PRO A 90 5.68 -21.81 -4.59
N LEU A 91 4.74 -20.85 -4.69
CA LEU A 91 3.93 -20.64 -5.89
C LEU A 91 4.77 -20.15 -7.08
N SER A 92 5.90 -19.50 -6.83
CA SER A 92 6.81 -19.00 -7.87
C SER A 92 7.31 -20.10 -8.81
N GLY A 93 7.55 -21.31 -8.29
CA GLY A 93 7.93 -22.46 -9.11
C GLY A 93 6.79 -22.96 -10.03
N PHE A 94 5.54 -22.73 -9.62
CA PHE A 94 4.34 -23.17 -10.33
C PHE A 94 3.63 -22.04 -11.09
N ALA A 95 4.15 -20.81 -11.07
CA ALA A 95 3.48 -19.64 -11.65
C ALA A 95 3.12 -19.85 -13.14
N ARG A 96 4.04 -20.43 -13.93
CA ARG A 96 3.80 -20.73 -15.34
C ARG A 96 2.72 -21.80 -15.58
N PRO A 97 2.78 -22.99 -14.96
CA PRO A 97 1.74 -24.00 -15.13
C PRO A 97 0.39 -23.63 -14.49
N LEU A 98 0.37 -22.84 -13.41
CA LEU A 98 -0.88 -22.32 -12.82
C LEU A 98 -1.54 -21.28 -13.72
N GLY A 99 -0.75 -20.38 -14.32
CA GLY A 99 -1.28 -19.26 -15.09
C GLY A 99 -2.28 -18.41 -14.30
N ASP A 100 -3.02 -17.55 -15.02
CA ASP A 100 -3.99 -16.65 -14.38
C ASP A 100 -5.15 -17.43 -13.74
N THR A 101 -5.62 -18.49 -14.40
CA THR A 101 -6.75 -19.30 -13.92
C THR A 101 -6.44 -20.02 -12.60
N GLY A 102 -5.28 -20.67 -12.49
CA GLY A 102 -4.88 -21.38 -11.28
C GLY A 102 -4.60 -20.41 -10.13
N LEU A 103 -3.92 -19.29 -10.41
CA LEU A 103 -3.67 -18.25 -9.40
C LEU A 103 -4.97 -17.61 -8.90
N GLU A 104 -5.95 -17.40 -9.76
CA GLU A 104 -7.28 -16.91 -9.38
C GLU A 104 -8.02 -17.90 -8.47
N HIS A 105 -7.92 -19.20 -8.76
CA HIS A 105 -8.54 -20.23 -7.93
C HIS A 105 -7.93 -20.30 -6.52
N ILE A 106 -6.59 -20.22 -6.44
CA ILE A 106 -5.88 -20.10 -5.15
C ILE A 106 -6.34 -18.83 -4.42
N ARG A 107 -6.40 -17.69 -5.13
CA ARG A 107 -6.85 -16.41 -4.57
C ARG A 107 -8.24 -16.53 -3.94
N SER A 108 -9.21 -17.00 -4.71
CA SER A 108 -10.60 -17.13 -4.24
C SER A 108 -10.70 -18.02 -3.00
N THR A 109 -9.97 -19.12 -2.96
CA THR A 109 -10.01 -20.08 -1.84
C THR A 109 -9.37 -19.50 -0.58
N VAL A 110 -8.20 -18.87 -0.74
CA VAL A 110 -7.49 -18.22 0.37
C VAL A 110 -8.30 -17.04 0.93
N ASP A 111 -8.95 -16.26 0.07
CA ASP A 111 -9.81 -15.14 0.47
C ASP A 111 -11.00 -15.61 1.30
N ALA A 112 -11.65 -16.69 0.86
CA ALA A 112 -12.73 -17.31 1.62
C ALA A 112 -12.24 -17.79 3.00
N LYS A 113 -11.07 -18.43 3.09
CA LYS A 113 -10.49 -18.86 4.37
C LYS A 113 -10.15 -17.68 5.28
N LEU A 114 -9.55 -16.61 4.74
CA LEU A 114 -9.23 -15.40 5.53
C LEU A 114 -10.49 -14.69 6.03
N ALA A 115 -11.54 -14.64 5.23
CA ALA A 115 -12.83 -14.03 5.62
C ALA A 115 -13.53 -14.82 6.74
N LEU A 116 -13.37 -16.14 6.77
CA LEU A 116 -13.99 -17.03 7.76
C LEU A 116 -13.18 -17.18 9.05
N SER A 117 -12.22 -16.29 9.33
CA SER A 117 -11.32 -16.35 10.49
C SER A 117 -12.03 -16.81 11.78
N THR A 118 -11.75 -18.04 12.21
CA THR A 118 -12.25 -18.62 13.47
C THR A 118 -11.12 -18.70 14.52
N PRO A 119 -11.46 -18.73 15.83
CA PRO A 119 -10.45 -18.94 16.89
C PRO A 119 -9.67 -20.26 16.74
N GLU A 120 -10.28 -21.26 16.11
CA GLU A 120 -9.67 -22.59 15.88
C GLU A 120 -8.58 -22.51 14.81
N SER A 121 -8.82 -21.79 13.71
CA SER A 121 -7.83 -21.55 12.64
C SER A 121 -6.58 -20.77 13.08
N ALA A 122 -6.66 -20.03 14.20
CA ALA A 122 -5.49 -19.38 14.81
C ALA A 122 -4.58 -20.39 15.53
N THR A 123 -5.13 -21.52 15.98
CA THR A 123 -4.40 -22.55 16.73
C THR A 123 -3.69 -23.53 15.79
N THR A 124 -4.30 -23.82 14.63
CA THR A 124 -3.81 -24.76 13.62
C THR A 124 -2.80 -24.13 12.64
N GLY A 125 -2.53 -22.82 12.72
CA GLY A 125 -1.63 -22.12 11.80
C GLY A 125 -2.20 -21.89 10.39
N GLU A 126 -3.41 -22.36 10.11
CA GLU A 126 -4.11 -22.18 8.82
C GLU A 126 -4.17 -20.71 8.39
N GLN A 127 -4.40 -19.80 9.34
CA GLN A 127 -4.49 -18.37 9.02
C GLN A 127 -3.15 -17.80 8.55
N ALA A 128 -2.03 -18.28 9.11
CA ALA A 128 -0.69 -17.89 8.66
C ALA A 128 -0.38 -18.44 7.26
N ILE A 129 -0.79 -19.69 6.98
CA ILE A 129 -0.66 -20.31 5.66
C ILE A 129 -1.48 -19.56 4.61
N ALA A 130 -2.73 -19.23 4.93
CA ALA A 130 -3.60 -18.45 4.05
C ALA A 130 -3.02 -17.05 3.78
N GLN A 131 -2.49 -16.37 4.80
CA GLN A 131 -1.84 -15.08 4.63
C GLN A 131 -0.60 -15.17 3.73
N ARG A 132 0.26 -16.18 3.92
CA ARG A 132 1.43 -16.44 3.06
C ARG A 132 1.04 -16.65 1.60
N LEU A 133 0.07 -17.54 1.34
CA LEU A 133 -0.39 -17.82 -0.02
C LEU A 133 -1.03 -16.60 -0.68
N ALA A 134 -1.80 -15.80 0.06
CA ALA A 134 -2.37 -14.55 -0.44
C ALA A 134 -1.29 -13.54 -0.85
N GLU A 135 -0.19 -13.47 -0.10
CA GLU A 135 0.95 -12.61 -0.42
C GLU A 135 1.68 -13.11 -1.67
N GLU A 136 2.00 -14.40 -1.77
CA GLU A 136 2.65 -14.98 -2.95
C GLU A 136 1.81 -14.81 -4.22
N VAL A 137 0.48 -15.00 -4.15
CA VAL A 137 -0.42 -14.74 -5.29
C VAL A 137 -0.38 -13.27 -5.69
N ALA A 138 -0.39 -12.35 -4.72
CA ALA A 138 -0.34 -10.92 -5.01
C ALA A 138 1.00 -10.51 -5.66
N GLU A 139 2.11 -11.10 -5.22
CA GLU A 139 3.43 -10.89 -5.85
C GLU A 139 3.45 -11.40 -7.30
N LEU A 140 2.88 -12.57 -7.57
CA LEU A 140 2.88 -13.19 -8.90
C LEU A 140 1.93 -12.51 -9.89
N THR A 141 0.76 -12.08 -9.41
CA THR A 141 -0.24 -11.38 -10.24
C THR A 141 0.04 -9.88 -10.37
N GLY A 142 0.96 -9.34 -9.55
CA GLY A 142 1.21 -7.90 -9.47
C GLY A 142 0.07 -7.12 -8.82
N ASP A 143 -0.74 -7.76 -7.97
CA ASP A 143 -1.80 -7.10 -7.20
C ASP A 143 -1.20 -6.21 -6.10
N VAL A 144 -0.86 -4.99 -6.51
CA VAL A 144 -0.20 -4.00 -5.66
C VAL A 144 -1.09 -3.55 -4.49
N ASP A 145 -2.41 -3.47 -4.67
CA ASP A 145 -3.31 -3.04 -3.58
C ASP A 145 -3.30 -4.05 -2.42
N ARG A 146 -3.27 -5.33 -2.74
CA ARG A 146 -3.22 -6.39 -1.74
C ARG A 146 -1.89 -6.44 -0.99
N LEU A 147 -0.76 -6.27 -1.71
CA LEU A 147 0.55 -6.16 -1.09
C LEU A 147 0.62 -4.97 -0.13
N ILE A 148 0.06 -3.82 -0.53
CA ILE A 148 -0.01 -2.64 0.33
C ILE A 148 -0.87 -2.92 1.56
N ALA A 149 -2.02 -3.56 1.42
CA ALA A 149 -2.89 -3.88 2.55
C ALA A 149 -2.22 -4.82 3.58
N ALA A 150 -1.44 -5.79 3.10
CA ALA A 150 -0.65 -6.67 3.96
C ALA A 150 0.48 -5.91 4.67
N TRP A 151 1.29 -5.18 3.90
CA TRP A 151 2.46 -4.45 4.41
C TRP A 151 2.10 -3.28 5.32
N THR A 152 0.95 -2.64 5.13
CA THR A 152 0.50 -1.52 5.97
C THR A 152 0.34 -1.94 7.44
N LYS A 153 -0.02 -3.21 7.70
CA LYS A 153 -0.15 -3.75 9.06
C LYS A 153 1.20 -3.86 9.81
N LEU A 154 2.30 -3.89 9.06
CA LEU A 154 3.66 -4.04 9.58
C LEU A 154 4.39 -2.69 9.76
N LEU A 155 3.71 -1.58 9.47
CA LEU A 155 4.24 -0.25 9.75
C LEU A 155 4.29 0.03 11.26
N PRO A 156 5.24 0.85 11.76
CA PRO A 156 6.17 1.72 11.03
C PRO A 156 7.57 1.11 10.84
N ASP A 157 7.72 0.20 9.89
CA ASP A 157 9.01 -0.32 9.43
C ASP A 157 9.46 0.40 8.14
N VAL A 158 10.73 0.84 8.12
CA VAL A 158 11.33 1.61 7.01
C VAL A 158 11.53 0.74 5.77
N ASP A 159 11.93 -0.51 5.93
CA ASP A 159 12.13 -1.44 4.81
C ASP A 159 10.80 -1.80 4.16
N ILE A 160 9.76 -2.00 4.97
CA ILE A 160 8.39 -2.20 4.49
C ILE A 160 7.89 -0.97 3.73
N SER A 161 8.15 0.24 4.23
CA SER A 161 7.81 1.48 3.54
C SER A 161 8.50 1.59 2.17
N LEU A 162 9.77 1.17 2.05
CA LEU A 162 10.48 1.13 0.78
C LEU A 162 9.93 0.06 -0.17
N LYS A 163 9.54 -1.11 0.33
CA LYS A 163 8.88 -2.16 -0.45
C LYS A 163 7.57 -1.65 -1.07
N ILE A 164 6.72 -0.99 -0.27
CA ILE A 164 5.47 -0.36 -0.75
C ILE A 164 5.75 0.64 -1.88
N VAL A 165 6.72 1.54 -1.68
CA VAL A 165 7.07 2.57 -2.70
C VAL A 165 7.57 1.94 -4.00
N ARG A 166 8.35 0.85 -3.91
CA ARG A 166 8.85 0.12 -5.09
C ARG A 166 7.71 -0.57 -5.84
N ALA A 167 6.80 -1.24 -5.12
CA ALA A 167 5.63 -1.88 -5.72
C ALA A 167 4.72 -0.87 -6.42
N LEU A 168 4.39 0.25 -5.76
CA LEU A 168 3.60 1.34 -6.36
C LEU A 168 4.25 1.92 -7.62
N ARG A 169 5.59 2.06 -7.64
CA ARG A 169 6.30 2.53 -8.84
C ARG A 169 6.27 1.52 -9.98
N ALA A 170 6.47 0.24 -9.67
CA ALA A 170 6.45 -0.84 -10.67
C ALA A 170 5.08 -0.94 -11.36
N ALA A 171 3.99 -0.67 -10.63
CA ALA A 171 2.64 -0.59 -11.18
C ALA A 171 2.25 0.76 -11.78
N GLY A 172 3.18 1.71 -11.95
CA GLY A 172 2.90 3.03 -12.54
C GLY A 172 2.11 4.00 -11.65
N ARG A 173 1.81 3.63 -10.40
CA ARG A 173 1.07 4.45 -9.41
C ARG A 173 1.98 5.46 -8.71
N HIS A 174 2.62 6.31 -9.52
CA HIS A 174 3.67 7.23 -9.06
C HIS A 174 3.18 8.24 -8.01
N ALA A 175 1.96 8.75 -8.14
CA ALA A 175 1.38 9.71 -7.19
C ALA A 175 1.26 9.10 -5.78
N GLU A 176 0.78 7.86 -5.70
CA GLU A 176 0.65 7.14 -4.42
C GLU A 176 2.01 6.76 -3.85
N ALA A 177 2.97 6.36 -4.69
CA ALA A 177 4.34 6.11 -4.25
C ALA A 177 4.97 7.34 -3.60
N ILE A 178 4.76 8.52 -4.19
CA ILE A 178 5.23 9.81 -3.65
C ILE A 178 4.53 10.12 -2.33
N ALA A 179 3.20 9.98 -2.27
CA ALA A 179 2.44 10.24 -1.05
C ALA A 179 2.85 9.30 0.10
N HIS A 180 3.07 8.02 -0.18
CA HIS A 180 3.55 7.05 0.81
C HIS A 180 4.98 7.35 1.27
N ALA A 181 5.89 7.71 0.35
CA ALA A 181 7.25 8.11 0.70
C ALA A 181 7.29 9.39 1.55
N ALA A 182 6.41 10.36 1.26
CA ALA A 182 6.26 11.57 2.05
C ALA A 182 5.78 11.26 3.47
N ARG A 183 4.76 10.39 3.61
CA ARG A 183 4.29 9.88 4.91
C ARG A 183 5.38 9.19 5.71
N ALA A 184 6.10 8.26 5.11
CA ALA A 184 7.19 7.52 5.77
C ALA A 184 8.33 8.45 6.24
N ARG A 185 8.51 9.62 5.62
CA ARG A 185 9.48 10.65 6.01
C ARG A 185 8.92 11.70 6.98
N GLY A 186 7.67 11.56 7.43
CA GLY A 186 7.00 12.56 8.27
C GLY A 186 6.71 13.89 7.55
N THR A 187 6.78 13.90 6.23
CA THR A 187 6.57 15.06 5.34
C THR A 187 5.14 15.03 4.75
N ASP A 188 4.16 14.51 5.51
CA ASP A 188 2.77 14.43 5.08
C ASP A 188 2.06 15.78 5.22
N PRO A 189 1.50 16.37 4.14
CA PRO A 189 0.69 17.57 4.23
C PRO A 189 -0.50 17.46 5.20
N SER A 190 -1.03 16.26 5.45
CA SER A 190 -2.13 16.06 6.43
C SER A 190 -1.72 16.51 7.85
N ARG A 191 -0.45 16.32 8.22
CA ARG A 191 0.10 16.71 9.52
C ARG A 191 0.14 18.22 9.70
N ILE A 192 0.29 18.98 8.60
CA ILE A 192 0.18 20.45 8.63
C ILE A 192 -1.23 20.85 9.02
N ALA A 193 -2.25 20.24 8.41
CA ALA A 193 -3.64 20.52 8.74
C ALA A 193 -3.98 20.18 10.20
N GLU A 194 -3.48 19.05 10.71
CA GLU A 194 -3.63 18.66 12.13
C GLU A 194 -3.00 19.69 13.10
N LEU A 195 -1.77 20.13 12.81
CA LEU A 195 -1.08 21.14 13.62
C LEU A 195 -1.82 22.49 13.62
N LEU A 196 -2.33 22.92 12.46
CA LEU A 196 -3.13 24.14 12.33
C LEU A 196 -4.45 24.05 13.13
N ALA A 197 -5.14 22.92 13.04
CA ALA A 197 -6.37 22.67 13.79
C ALA A 197 -6.14 22.68 15.31
N ALA A 198 -5.01 22.15 15.77
CA ALA A 198 -4.59 22.14 17.18
C ALA A 198 -4.06 23.49 17.69
N GLY A 199 -3.86 24.48 16.82
CA GLY A 199 -3.37 25.81 17.20
C GLY A 199 -1.85 25.96 17.18
N HIS A 200 -1.12 24.96 16.68
CA HIS A 200 0.34 24.96 16.57
C HIS A 200 0.78 25.56 15.23
N ASP A 201 0.41 26.83 14.98
CA ASP A 201 0.61 27.47 13.68
C ASP A 201 2.10 27.59 13.29
N ASP A 202 3.00 27.81 14.25
CA ASP A 202 4.45 27.94 14.00
C ASP A 202 5.11 26.59 13.65
N ASP A 203 4.69 25.52 14.31
CA ASP A 203 5.17 24.16 14.02
C ASP A 203 4.68 23.70 12.65
N ALA A 204 3.42 23.98 12.32
CA ALA A 204 2.86 23.75 10.99
C ALA A 204 3.66 24.46 9.89
N TRP A 205 4.10 25.70 10.15
CA TRP A 205 4.90 26.47 9.20
C TRP A 205 6.33 25.92 9.06
N THR A 206 6.91 25.45 10.16
CA THR A 206 8.22 24.80 10.15
C THR A 206 8.19 23.52 9.31
N LEU A 207 7.16 22.70 9.48
CA LEU A 207 6.95 21.49 8.68
C LEU A 207 6.70 21.83 7.20
N THR A 208 5.95 22.90 6.92
CA THR A 208 5.69 23.37 5.55
C THR A 208 6.97 23.69 4.80
N LYS A 209 7.97 24.30 5.47
CA LYS A 209 9.27 24.60 4.86
C LYS A 209 10.12 23.37 4.53
N GLN A 210 9.83 22.25 5.18
CA GLN A 210 10.51 20.98 4.94
C GLN A 210 9.88 20.20 3.78
N LEU A 211 8.74 20.64 3.26
CA LEU A 211 8.12 20.04 2.09
C LEU A 211 9.00 20.26 0.83
N PRO A 212 8.99 19.31 -0.12
CA PRO A 212 9.58 19.52 -1.44
C PRO A 212 8.98 20.73 -2.15
N ALA A 213 9.77 21.44 -2.96
CA ALA A 213 9.33 22.65 -3.66
C ALA A 213 8.06 22.44 -4.53
N GLY A 214 7.88 21.23 -5.09
CA GLY A 214 6.68 20.87 -5.85
C GLY A 214 5.39 20.77 -5.04
N SER A 215 5.47 20.73 -3.71
CA SER A 215 4.32 20.58 -2.80
C SER A 215 3.74 21.91 -2.30
N ALA A 216 4.25 23.04 -2.78
CA ALA A 216 3.80 24.37 -2.37
C ALA A 216 2.30 24.61 -2.61
N HIS A 217 1.75 24.05 -3.69
CA HIS A 217 0.32 24.15 -4.02
C HIS A 217 -0.56 23.43 -2.98
N VAL A 218 -0.18 22.22 -2.54
CA VAL A 218 -0.92 21.47 -1.51
C VAL A 218 -0.91 22.23 -0.18
N ALA A 219 0.26 22.75 0.21
CA ALA A 219 0.36 23.57 1.41
C ALA A 219 -0.49 24.85 1.30
N ALA A 220 -0.51 25.51 0.13
CA ALA A 220 -1.32 26.71 -0.10
C ALA A 220 -2.81 26.42 0.10
N GLU A 221 -3.32 25.30 -0.43
CA GLU A 221 -4.71 24.87 -0.24
C GLU A 221 -5.06 24.65 1.24
N ILE A 222 -4.16 24.03 2.00
CA ILE A 222 -4.35 23.79 3.44
C ILE A 222 -4.40 25.12 4.20
N TYR A 223 -3.46 26.03 3.93
CA TYR A 223 -3.45 27.36 4.57
C TYR A 223 -4.66 28.20 4.18
N ARG A 224 -5.16 28.08 2.93
CA ARG A 224 -6.37 28.77 2.47
C ARG A 224 -7.59 28.36 3.30
N LYS A 225 -7.84 27.04 3.40
CA LYS A 225 -8.94 26.50 4.22
C LYS A 225 -8.84 26.93 5.67
N HIS A 226 -7.63 26.89 6.25
CA HIS A 226 -7.41 27.32 7.64
C HIS A 226 -7.71 28.81 7.85
N VAL A 227 -7.36 29.68 6.90
CA VAL A 227 -7.71 31.11 6.95
C VAL A 227 -9.22 31.30 6.97
N ASP A 228 -9.94 30.64 6.06
CA ASP A 228 -11.39 30.73 5.96
C ASP A 228 -12.05 30.26 7.27
N GLU A 229 -11.61 29.12 7.80
CA GLU A 229 -12.09 28.59 9.09
C GLU A 229 -11.84 29.56 10.25
N LEU A 230 -10.66 30.19 10.33
CA LEU A 230 -10.36 31.17 11.38
C LEU A 230 -11.25 32.42 11.28
N ILE A 231 -11.60 32.85 10.07
CA ILE A 231 -12.43 34.04 9.83
C ILE A 231 -13.91 33.76 10.11
N GLU A 232 -14.36 32.54 9.85
CA GLU A 232 -15.73 32.06 10.07
C GLU A 232 -15.99 31.67 11.53
N ARG A 233 -15.02 31.06 12.22
CA ARG A 233 -15.14 30.68 13.62
C ARG A 233 -15.36 31.90 14.51
N ARG A 234 -16.62 32.09 14.90
CA ARG A 234 -17.04 33.09 15.90
C ARG A 234 -16.62 32.59 17.29
N ASP A 235 -15.38 32.85 17.68
CA ASP A 235 -14.98 32.66 19.07
C ASP A 235 -15.71 33.70 19.93
N ALA A 236 -16.65 33.24 20.76
CA ALA A 236 -17.46 34.10 21.61
C ALA A 236 -16.64 34.81 22.70
N ARG A 237 -15.43 34.32 23.03
CA ARG A 237 -14.56 34.89 24.07
C ARG A 237 -13.48 35.81 23.52
N ASN A 238 -12.87 35.51 22.36
CA ASN A 238 -11.84 36.38 21.78
C ASN A 238 -11.74 36.34 20.23
N PRO A 239 -12.63 37.04 19.52
CA PRO A 239 -12.59 37.12 18.05
C PRO A 239 -11.28 37.72 17.49
N ALA A 240 -10.59 38.55 18.28
CA ALA A 240 -9.37 39.22 17.84
C ALA A 240 -8.19 38.25 17.69
N ALA A 241 -8.13 37.21 18.53
CA ALA A 241 -7.10 36.18 18.44
C ALA A 241 -7.18 35.40 17.11
N ASN A 242 -8.40 35.04 16.69
CA ASN A 242 -8.60 34.34 15.41
C ASN A 242 -8.23 35.21 14.21
N TYR A 243 -8.57 36.51 14.23
CA TYR A 243 -8.21 37.43 13.15
C TYR A 243 -6.71 37.68 13.06
N ALA A 244 -6.01 37.77 14.19
CA ALA A 244 -4.56 37.87 14.21
C ALA A 244 -3.90 36.60 13.62
N ARG A 245 -4.37 35.41 14.02
CA ARG A 245 -3.91 34.13 13.45
C ARG A 245 -4.19 34.02 11.96
N ALA A 246 -5.39 34.43 11.51
CA ALA A 246 -5.74 34.45 10.09
C ALA A 246 -4.83 35.38 9.29
N ALA A 247 -4.49 36.55 9.82
CA ALA A 247 -3.58 37.49 9.17
C ALA A 247 -2.14 36.94 9.04
N VAL A 248 -1.65 36.20 10.05
CA VAL A 248 -0.37 35.48 9.99
C VAL A 248 -0.42 34.36 8.96
N ALA A 249 -1.49 33.56 8.93
CA ALA A 249 -1.69 32.50 7.96
C ALA A 249 -1.78 33.06 6.52
N LEU A 250 -2.46 34.18 6.30
CA LEU A 250 -2.51 34.88 5.01
C LEU A 250 -1.12 35.33 4.52
N ARG A 251 -0.24 35.78 5.44
CA ARG A 251 1.14 36.13 5.08
C ARG A 251 1.95 34.91 4.62
N ARG A 252 1.74 33.76 5.27
CA ARG A 252 2.35 32.48 4.89
C ARG A 252 1.82 31.99 3.55
N LEU A 253 0.50 32.05 3.36
CA LEU A 253 -0.17 31.75 2.10
C LEU A 253 0.37 32.58 0.94
N ARG A 254 0.59 33.90 1.13
CA ARG A 254 1.25 34.76 0.13
C ARG A 254 2.64 34.26 -0.26
N THR A 255 3.40 33.74 0.70
CA THR A 255 4.74 33.20 0.46
C THR A 255 4.66 31.93 -0.38
N LEU A 256 3.72 31.04 -0.06
CA LEU A 256 3.49 29.80 -0.82
C LEU A 256 3.07 30.08 -2.27
N HIS A 257 2.12 30.99 -2.51
CA HIS A 257 1.73 31.38 -3.88
C HIS A 257 2.85 32.09 -4.65
N ARG A 258 3.71 32.84 -3.95
CA ARG A 258 4.88 33.45 -4.58
C ARG A 258 5.87 32.39 -5.04
N ASP A 259 6.13 31.41 -4.19
CA ASP A 259 7.12 30.35 -4.44
C ASP A 259 6.58 29.34 -5.49
N ALA A 260 5.25 29.16 -5.57
CA ALA A 260 4.57 28.36 -6.59
C ALA A 260 4.34 29.10 -7.93
N GLY A 261 4.64 30.41 -8.01
CA GLY A 261 4.39 31.22 -9.20
C GLY A 261 2.92 31.61 -9.44
N THR A 262 2.00 31.29 -8.52
CA THR A 262 0.55 31.54 -8.63
C THR A 262 0.09 32.77 -7.86
N ARG A 263 0.76 33.90 -8.03
CA ARG A 263 0.46 35.16 -7.29
C ARG A 263 -0.94 35.71 -7.56
N ASP A 264 -1.49 35.46 -8.74
CA ASP A 264 -2.80 35.95 -9.14
C ASP A 264 -3.92 35.24 -8.34
N GLU A 265 -3.75 33.95 -8.04
CA GLU A 265 -4.68 33.18 -7.19
C GLU A 265 -4.75 33.75 -5.77
N PHE A 266 -3.60 34.09 -5.18
CA PHE A 266 -3.57 34.78 -3.88
C PHE A 266 -4.31 36.11 -3.91
N THR A 267 -4.15 36.87 -4.99
CA THR A 267 -4.77 38.19 -5.14
C THR A 267 -6.28 38.08 -5.29
N ALA A 268 -6.76 37.09 -6.06
CA ALA A 268 -8.18 36.78 -6.19
C ALA A 268 -8.79 36.36 -4.84
N HIS A 269 -8.14 35.43 -4.13
CA HIS A 269 -8.62 34.98 -2.82
C HIS A 269 -8.65 36.12 -1.79
N LEU A 270 -7.62 36.98 -1.75
CA LEU A 270 -7.63 38.15 -0.87
C LEU A 270 -8.76 39.13 -1.22
N ALA A 271 -9.06 39.31 -2.51
CA ALA A 271 -10.17 40.16 -2.94
C ALA A 271 -11.53 39.58 -2.48
N ASP A 272 -11.71 38.27 -2.55
CA ASP A 272 -12.91 37.57 -2.07
C ASP A 272 -13.09 37.74 -0.56
N ILE A 273 -12.02 37.58 0.23
CA ILE A 273 -12.05 37.84 1.67
C ILE A 273 -12.45 39.29 1.97
N VAL A 274 -11.88 40.27 1.25
CA VAL A 274 -12.22 41.69 1.46
C VAL A 274 -13.67 41.98 1.07
N ALA A 275 -14.17 41.39 -0.02
CA ALA A 275 -15.55 41.54 -0.44
C ALA A 275 -16.55 40.92 0.56
N ALA A 276 -16.28 39.70 1.04
CA ALA A 276 -17.15 38.97 1.96
C ALA A 276 -17.09 39.50 3.40
N HIS A 277 -15.92 39.99 3.84
CA HIS A 277 -15.65 40.31 5.24
C HIS A 277 -15.20 41.75 5.49
N GLY A 278 -15.31 42.64 4.50
CA GLY A 278 -14.92 44.06 4.60
C GLY A 278 -15.54 44.84 5.77
N ARG A 279 -16.72 44.41 6.24
CA ARG A 279 -17.40 45.02 7.40
C ARG A 279 -16.78 44.62 8.75
N LYS A 280 -15.97 43.56 8.80
CA LYS A 280 -15.24 43.11 10.00
C LYS A 280 -13.99 43.99 10.18
N THR A 281 -14.15 45.20 10.70
CA THR A 281 -13.07 46.21 10.82
C THR A 281 -11.81 45.69 11.53
N ARG A 282 -11.98 44.92 12.62
CA ARG A 282 -10.87 44.30 13.34
C ARG A 282 -10.06 43.32 12.47
N LEU A 283 -10.71 42.54 11.61
CA LEU A 283 -10.02 41.65 10.68
C LEU A 283 -9.19 42.47 9.67
N MET A 284 -9.77 43.53 9.13
CA MET A 284 -9.06 44.41 8.19
C MET A 284 -7.84 45.09 8.83
N ASP A 285 -7.93 45.46 10.11
CA ASP A 285 -6.80 46.01 10.86
C ASP A 285 -5.67 44.99 11.07
N GLU A 286 -6.00 43.74 11.41
CA GLU A 286 -4.99 42.68 11.53
C GLU A 286 -4.32 42.35 10.18
N ILE A 287 -5.08 42.35 9.08
CA ILE A 287 -4.50 42.15 7.72
C ILE A 287 -3.51 43.29 7.38
N ARG A 288 -3.86 44.55 7.71
CA ARG A 288 -2.95 45.70 7.53
C ARG A 288 -1.70 45.57 8.40
N LYS A 289 -1.86 45.23 9.70
CA LYS A 289 -0.74 44.97 10.62
C LYS A 289 0.16 43.84 10.10
N ALA A 290 -0.43 42.84 9.44
CA ALA A 290 0.30 41.78 8.79
C ALA A 290 1.09 42.22 7.54
N ARG A 291 1.08 43.51 7.17
CA ARG A 291 1.77 44.08 5.99
C ARG A 291 1.28 43.46 4.68
N ILE A 292 -0.02 43.21 4.60
CA ILE A 292 -0.69 42.77 3.39
C ILE A 292 -1.46 43.97 2.83
N ALA A 293 -1.19 44.33 1.58
CA ALA A 293 -1.88 45.42 0.91
C ALA A 293 -3.30 44.97 0.56
N LEU A 294 -4.31 45.72 1.02
CA LEU A 294 -5.70 45.43 0.70
C LEU A 294 -6.00 45.89 -0.73
N PRO A 295 -6.62 45.04 -1.57
CA PRO A 295 -7.09 45.46 -2.88
C PRO A 295 -8.09 46.62 -2.73
N LYS A 296 -7.97 47.64 -3.58
CA LYS A 296 -8.93 48.74 -3.60
C LYS A 296 -10.28 48.15 -3.99
N THR A 297 -11.28 48.24 -3.11
CA THR A 297 -12.64 47.84 -3.43
C THR A 297 -13.15 48.81 -4.50
N SER A 298 -13.11 48.42 -5.77
CA SER A 298 -13.94 49.08 -6.77
C SER A 298 -15.38 48.81 -6.35
N ARG A 299 -16.13 49.86 -6.01
CA ARG A 299 -17.59 49.77 -5.94
C ARG A 299 -18.03 49.17 -7.27
N ARG A 300 -18.57 47.95 -7.25
CA ARG A 300 -19.30 47.42 -8.41
C ARG A 300 -20.39 48.44 -8.70
N SER A 301 -20.27 49.11 -9.84
CA SER A 301 -21.28 50.00 -10.40
C SER A 301 -22.59 49.22 -10.45
N THR A 302 -23.57 49.64 -9.66
CA THR A 302 -24.94 49.18 -9.78
C THR A 302 -25.42 49.59 -11.17
N PRO A 303 -25.98 48.69 -12.00
CA PRO A 303 -26.67 49.13 -13.20
C PRO A 303 -27.93 49.88 -12.74
N GLU A 304 -28.02 51.15 -13.14
CA GLU A 304 -29.27 51.93 -13.05
C GLU A 304 -30.35 51.25 -13.89
N VAL A 305 -31.56 51.23 -13.33
CA VAL A 305 -32.81 50.74 -13.92
C VAL A 305 -33.27 51.67 -15.02
#